data_AF-A0A6V8LPY5-F1
#
_entry.id   AF-A0A6V8LPY5-F1
#
_cell.length_a   1.000
_cell.length_b   1.000
_cell.length_c   1.000
_cell.angle_alpha   90.00
_cell.angle_beta   90.00
_cell.angle_gamma   90.00
#
_symmetry.space_group_name_H-M   'P 1'
#
loop_
_entity.id
_entity.type
_entity.pdbx_description
1 polymer ?
#
loop_
_entity_poly.entity_id
_entity_poly.type
_entity_poly.pdbx_seq_one_letter_code
_entity_poly.pdbx_strand_id
1 'polypeptide(L)'
;MSRSARRILAVLCLSCCLAACKSASKSAHELADQALYQPIAYANASVPGPAVVVLPGTMQGATAAFRQRVDSGNLADAGEMEMSKAGFTVLDRANLDEIVQEIGLAANLGDAKALKVFRKGKFAQARFLVRFDVAKAERLDIQRKDFDGTLLGILVGGVVAGVTQDSGVGTAAGTAVASIKSGDEKSTWKAGLRYTVIDADTGQQVAAGLMEDTFVVHSQLKGFLGSTEETRTGLTMDTMAIRLVQMAVSEIDARHKEALNQAPAPAPAKDRVDEAAVRKQYDAIKEQQRKEREEAARLARFDGTYIGEFAGGTKGKVRLTVDGKGVEGEVSNTDGLHGRFIGTLDQQTGTFDSELNGKIAFITFKGSVSGTLSEDGTAQGAWRASGWGTEQGAWAAKRQ
;
A
#
# COMPACT_ATOMS: atom_id res chain seq x y z
N MET A 1 -3.93 -37.44 48.44
CA MET A 1 -4.91 -37.07 47.38
C MET A 1 -5.19 -38.30 46.52
N SER A 2 -6.44 -38.79 46.50
CA SER A 2 -6.81 -40.03 45.82
C SER A 2 -6.81 -39.87 44.29
N ARG A 3 -6.60 -40.98 43.57
CA ARG A 3 -6.60 -41.02 42.08
C ARG A 3 -7.89 -40.46 41.46
N SER A 4 -8.98 -40.42 42.21
CA SER A 4 -10.26 -39.84 41.80
C SER A 4 -10.24 -38.31 41.73
N ALA A 5 -9.48 -37.63 42.60
CA ALA A 5 -9.38 -36.16 42.59
C ALA A 5 -8.59 -35.62 41.39
N ARG A 6 -7.62 -36.40 40.87
CA ARG A 6 -6.84 -36.03 39.66
C ARG A 6 -7.65 -36.16 38.36
N ARG A 7 -8.62 -37.07 38.30
CA ARG A 7 -9.48 -37.25 37.12
C ARG A 7 -10.55 -36.17 37.00
N ILE A 8 -11.09 -35.70 38.13
CA ILE A 8 -12.08 -34.61 38.15
C ILE A 8 -11.44 -33.27 37.77
N LEU A 9 -10.20 -33.00 38.22
CA LEU A 9 -9.47 -31.78 37.85
C LEU A 9 -9.07 -31.75 36.36
N ALA A 10 -8.73 -32.91 35.77
CA ALA A 10 -8.42 -33.02 34.35
C ALA A 10 -9.63 -32.82 33.43
N VAL A 11 -10.82 -33.28 33.85
CA VAL A 11 -12.07 -33.06 33.09
C VAL A 11 -12.53 -31.60 33.20
N LEU A 12 -12.35 -30.94 34.36
CA LEU A 12 -12.71 -29.53 34.54
C LEU A 12 -11.83 -28.57 33.69
N CYS A 13 -10.54 -28.87 33.55
CA CYS A 13 -9.64 -28.11 32.67
C CYS A 13 -9.96 -28.30 31.18
N LEU A 14 -10.42 -29.50 30.77
CA LEU A 14 -10.75 -29.77 29.37
C LEU A 14 -12.07 -29.08 28.95
N SER A 15 -13.03 -28.92 29.87
CA SER A 15 -14.27 -28.17 29.62
C SER A 15 -14.07 -26.65 29.55
N CYS A 16 -13.07 -26.08 30.24
CA CYS A 16 -12.78 -24.64 30.15
C CYS A 16 -12.13 -24.23 28.82
N CYS A 17 -11.39 -25.12 28.16
CA CYS A 17 -10.80 -24.84 26.84
C CYS A 17 -11.84 -24.81 25.70
N LEU A 18 -12.93 -25.59 25.81
CA LEU A 18 -14.00 -25.64 24.79
C LEU A 18 -14.97 -24.45 24.87
N ALA A 19 -15.13 -23.83 26.04
CA ALA A 19 -15.96 -22.62 26.20
C ALA A 19 -15.22 -21.35 25.73
N ALA A 20 -13.90 -21.29 25.89
CA ALA A 20 -13.06 -20.18 25.41
C ALA A 20 -12.92 -20.13 23.87
N CYS A 21 -13.07 -21.27 23.17
CA CYS A 21 -13.04 -21.31 21.71
C CYS A 21 -14.32 -20.77 21.03
N LYS A 22 -15.46 -20.75 21.72
CA LYS A 22 -16.74 -20.28 21.14
C LYS A 22 -16.91 -18.77 21.19
N SER A 23 -16.35 -18.08 22.20
CA SER A 23 -16.40 -16.61 22.30
C SER A 23 -15.39 -15.92 21.38
N ALA A 24 -14.18 -16.48 21.22
CA ALA A 24 -13.18 -15.97 20.30
C ALA A 24 -13.60 -16.07 18.82
N SER A 25 -14.27 -17.16 18.43
CA SER A 25 -14.84 -17.33 17.08
C SER A 25 -15.96 -16.32 16.82
N LYS A 26 -16.86 -16.09 17.77
CA LYS A 26 -17.98 -15.15 17.60
C LYS A 26 -17.51 -13.69 17.48
N SER A 27 -16.54 -13.27 18.30
CA SER A 27 -15.92 -11.93 18.17
C SER A 27 -15.06 -11.78 16.91
N ALA A 28 -14.42 -12.84 16.42
CA ALA A 28 -13.69 -12.80 15.15
C ALA A 28 -14.64 -12.68 13.95
N HIS A 29 -15.81 -13.32 13.98
CA HIS A 29 -16.84 -13.18 12.96
C HIS A 29 -17.50 -11.80 12.99
N GLU A 30 -17.83 -11.25 14.16
CA GLU A 30 -18.40 -9.89 14.27
C GLU A 30 -17.42 -8.80 13.80
N LEU A 31 -16.12 -8.96 14.04
CA LEU A 31 -15.08 -8.05 13.54
C LEU A 31 -14.80 -8.23 12.04
N ALA A 32 -14.93 -9.46 11.51
CA ALA A 32 -14.85 -9.72 10.07
C ALA A 32 -16.10 -9.17 9.34
N ASP A 33 -17.28 -9.24 9.97
CA ASP A 33 -18.53 -8.72 9.43
C ASP A 33 -18.56 -7.18 9.38
N GLN A 34 -17.85 -6.50 10.30
CA GLN A 34 -17.65 -5.04 10.23
C GLN A 34 -16.65 -4.61 9.15
N ALA A 35 -15.77 -5.51 8.73
CA ALA A 35 -14.81 -5.30 7.64
C ALA A 35 -15.35 -5.71 6.26
N LEU A 36 -16.60 -6.21 6.19
CA LEU A 36 -17.29 -6.51 4.94
C LEU A 36 -17.52 -5.24 4.12
N TYR A 37 -17.45 -5.41 2.80
CA TYR A 37 -17.99 -4.49 1.80
C TYR A 37 -19.35 -3.94 2.24
N GLN A 38 -19.40 -2.67 2.66
CA GLN A 38 -20.66 -1.97 2.87
C GLN A 38 -20.93 -1.06 1.67
N PRO A 39 -21.95 -1.36 0.84
CA PRO A 39 -22.36 -0.47 -0.23
C PRO A 39 -22.65 0.92 0.33
N ILE A 40 -22.04 1.97 -0.23
CA ILE A 40 -22.45 3.33 0.10
C ILE A 40 -23.71 3.65 -0.71
N ALA A 41 -24.77 4.07 -0.03
CA ALA A 41 -25.93 4.64 -0.69
C ALA A 41 -25.62 6.09 -1.10
N TYR A 42 -25.75 6.39 -2.39
CA TYR A 42 -25.52 7.74 -2.91
C TYR A 42 -26.76 8.61 -2.69
N ALA A 43 -26.58 9.73 -2.01
CA ALA A 43 -27.67 10.60 -1.58
C ALA A 43 -28.52 11.10 -2.76
N ASN A 44 -27.87 11.36 -3.90
CA ASN A 44 -28.48 11.91 -5.09
C ASN A 44 -28.51 10.91 -6.26
N ALA A 45 -28.45 9.60 -6.00
CA ALA A 45 -28.42 8.55 -7.05
C ALA A 45 -29.55 8.70 -8.10
N SER A 46 -30.74 9.11 -7.66
CA SER A 46 -31.91 9.30 -8.53
C SER A 46 -31.88 10.58 -9.36
N VAL A 47 -30.95 11.50 -9.07
CA VAL A 47 -30.76 12.73 -9.83
C VAL A 47 -29.74 12.45 -10.95
N PRO A 48 -30.09 12.62 -12.24
CA PRO A 48 -29.12 12.46 -13.31
C PRO A 48 -27.94 13.44 -13.15
N GLY A 49 -26.72 12.91 -13.19
CA GLY A 49 -25.48 13.67 -13.19
C GLY A 49 -25.00 13.98 -14.61
N PRO A 50 -24.05 14.93 -14.76
CA PRO A 50 -23.48 15.28 -16.04
C PRO A 50 -22.68 14.12 -16.65
N ALA A 51 -22.36 14.25 -17.94
CA ALA A 51 -21.45 13.33 -18.61
C ALA A 51 -20.01 13.49 -18.11
N VAL A 52 -19.39 12.40 -17.67
CA VAL A 52 -18.05 12.38 -17.08
C VAL A 52 -17.18 11.32 -17.71
N VAL A 53 -15.88 11.57 -17.70
CA VAL A 53 -14.84 10.59 -18.05
C VAL A 53 -13.94 10.45 -16.84
N VAL A 54 -13.70 9.22 -16.40
CA VAL A 54 -12.75 8.97 -15.31
C VAL A 54 -11.36 8.74 -15.92
N LEU A 55 -10.41 9.56 -15.53
CA LEU A 55 -9.02 9.48 -15.95
C LEU A 55 -8.21 8.61 -14.98
N PRO A 56 -7.22 7.84 -15.47
CA PRO A 56 -6.24 7.20 -14.61
C PRO A 56 -5.54 8.24 -13.73
N GLY A 57 -5.57 8.01 -12.43
CA GLY A 57 -4.89 8.88 -11.47
C GLY A 57 -3.42 8.56 -11.29
N THR A 58 -2.78 9.30 -10.39
CA THR A 58 -1.39 9.13 -9.99
C THR A 58 -1.28 8.46 -8.62
N MET A 59 -0.16 7.79 -8.37
CA MET A 59 0.12 7.10 -7.09
C MET A 59 1.38 7.64 -6.42
N GLN A 60 1.52 8.97 -6.35
CA GLN A 60 2.74 9.62 -5.88
C GLN A 60 3.04 9.34 -4.40
N GLY A 61 2.02 9.27 -3.53
CA GLY A 61 2.18 9.01 -2.09
C GLY A 61 2.09 7.53 -1.69
N ALA A 62 2.08 6.61 -2.65
CA ALA A 62 1.96 5.18 -2.38
C ALA A 62 3.33 4.52 -2.13
N THR A 63 3.39 3.59 -1.18
CA THR A 63 4.58 2.74 -0.96
C THR A 63 4.74 1.68 -2.06
N ALA A 64 5.94 1.10 -2.21
CA ALA A 64 6.19 0.04 -3.19
C ALA A 64 5.27 -1.19 -3.00
N ALA A 65 5.07 -1.60 -1.75
CA ALA A 65 4.12 -2.66 -1.40
C ALA A 65 2.68 -2.32 -1.82
N PHE A 66 2.29 -1.04 -1.77
CA PHE A 66 0.98 -0.61 -2.24
C PHE A 66 0.84 -0.71 -3.76
N ARG A 67 1.85 -0.20 -4.48
CA ARG A 67 1.89 -0.18 -5.95
C ARG A 67 1.98 -1.57 -6.59
N GLN A 68 2.35 -2.61 -5.84
CA GLN A 68 2.37 -4.00 -6.33
C GLN A 68 0.99 -4.63 -6.46
N ARG A 69 -0.06 -4.06 -5.83
CA ARG A 69 -1.41 -4.65 -5.84
C ARG A 69 -2.45 -3.70 -6.41
N VAL A 70 -2.34 -2.40 -6.11
CA VAL A 70 -3.25 -1.38 -6.62
C VAL A 70 -2.56 -0.60 -7.73
N ASP A 71 -3.22 -0.51 -8.88
CA ASP A 71 -2.81 0.32 -10.00
C ASP A 71 -3.82 1.43 -10.31
N SER A 72 -3.40 2.41 -11.10
CA SER A 72 -4.22 3.56 -11.46
C SER A 72 -5.37 3.25 -12.42
N GLY A 73 -5.28 2.15 -13.17
CA GLY A 73 -6.36 1.64 -14.03
C GLY A 73 -7.50 1.09 -13.18
N ASN A 74 -7.19 0.22 -12.22
CA ASN A 74 -8.16 -0.38 -11.30
C ASN A 74 -8.91 0.69 -10.49
N LEU A 75 -8.22 1.76 -10.08
CA LEU A 75 -8.85 2.91 -9.41
C LEU A 75 -9.83 3.65 -10.31
N ALA A 76 -9.48 3.82 -11.58
CA ALA A 76 -10.34 4.49 -12.54
C ALA A 76 -11.54 3.61 -12.92
N ASP A 77 -11.37 2.29 -13.05
CA ASP A 77 -12.46 1.33 -13.31
C ASP A 77 -13.45 1.31 -12.13
N ALA A 78 -12.93 1.31 -10.90
CA ALA A 78 -13.74 1.47 -9.69
C ALA A 78 -14.48 2.81 -9.71
N GLY A 79 -13.80 3.90 -10.11
CA GLY A 79 -14.39 5.23 -10.25
C GLY A 79 -15.56 5.23 -11.25
N GLU A 80 -15.40 4.62 -12.41
CA GLU A 80 -16.45 4.53 -13.44
C GLU A 80 -17.67 3.78 -12.92
N MET A 81 -17.45 2.63 -12.27
CA MET A 81 -18.53 1.84 -11.70
C MET A 81 -19.28 2.62 -10.61
N GLU A 82 -18.57 3.23 -9.66
CA GLU A 82 -19.18 3.93 -8.54
C GLU A 82 -19.84 5.25 -8.97
N MET A 83 -19.26 6.00 -9.92
CA MET A 83 -19.92 7.19 -10.49
C MET A 83 -21.19 6.83 -11.27
N SER A 84 -21.21 5.70 -11.98
CA SER A 84 -22.42 5.20 -12.64
C SER A 84 -23.52 4.87 -11.62
N LYS A 85 -23.17 4.21 -10.50
CA LYS A 85 -24.10 3.95 -9.38
C LYS A 85 -24.62 5.23 -8.73
N ALA A 86 -23.80 6.27 -8.68
CA ALA A 86 -24.20 7.60 -8.24
C ALA A 86 -25.04 8.35 -9.29
N GLY A 87 -25.38 7.78 -10.45
CA GLY A 87 -26.26 8.38 -11.44
C GLY A 87 -25.57 9.36 -12.41
N PHE A 88 -24.24 9.36 -12.50
CA PHE A 88 -23.51 10.12 -13.53
C PHE A 88 -23.53 9.38 -14.88
N THR A 89 -23.49 10.12 -15.98
CA THR A 89 -23.35 9.52 -17.32
C THR A 89 -21.87 9.27 -17.60
N VAL A 90 -21.40 8.06 -17.32
CA VAL A 90 -19.98 7.70 -17.50
C VAL A 90 -19.70 7.31 -18.95
N LEU A 91 -18.68 7.94 -19.53
CA LEU A 91 -18.18 7.61 -20.86
C LEU A 91 -16.94 6.72 -20.73
N ASP A 92 -17.08 5.47 -21.22
CA ASP A 92 -16.11 4.37 -21.05
C ASP A 92 -14.73 4.65 -21.68
N ARG A 93 -13.68 4.37 -20.90
CA ARG A 93 -12.25 4.43 -21.28
C ARG A 93 -11.87 3.36 -22.31
N ALA A 94 -12.40 2.14 -22.20
CA ALA A 94 -11.79 0.91 -22.76
C ALA A 94 -11.67 0.90 -24.29
N ASN A 95 -12.45 1.72 -24.99
CA ASN A 95 -12.37 1.84 -26.45
C ASN A 95 -11.34 2.88 -26.92
N LEU A 96 -10.60 3.52 -25.99
CA LEU A 96 -9.95 4.81 -26.22
C LEU A 96 -8.59 4.96 -25.51
N ASP A 97 -7.96 3.86 -25.07
CA ASP A 97 -6.70 3.85 -24.30
C ASP A 97 -5.58 4.70 -24.91
N GLU A 98 -5.50 4.75 -26.25
CA GLU A 98 -4.45 5.49 -26.97
C GLU A 98 -4.60 7.01 -26.85
N ILE A 99 -5.77 7.56 -26.52
CA ILE A 99 -5.97 9.03 -26.38
C ILE A 99 -6.24 9.47 -24.94
N VAL A 100 -6.59 8.54 -24.05
CA VAL A 100 -6.86 8.81 -22.63
C VAL A 100 -5.61 9.35 -21.93
N GLN A 101 -4.42 8.89 -22.33
CA GLN A 101 -3.15 9.37 -21.76
C GLN A 101 -2.92 10.85 -22.11
N GLU A 102 -3.23 11.25 -23.35
CA GLU A 102 -3.08 12.60 -23.89
C GLU A 102 -4.11 13.54 -23.25
N ILE A 103 -5.35 13.08 -23.08
CA ILE A 103 -6.38 13.81 -22.32
C ILE A 103 -5.94 13.99 -20.87
N GLY A 104 -5.43 12.92 -20.23
CA GLY A 104 -4.93 12.98 -18.85
C GLY A 104 -3.77 13.94 -18.68
N LEU A 105 -2.79 13.90 -19.60
CA LEU A 105 -1.66 14.82 -19.62
C LEU A 105 -2.11 16.27 -19.84
N ALA A 106 -3.01 16.51 -20.80
CA ALA A 106 -3.53 17.84 -21.06
C ALA A 106 -4.31 18.40 -19.88
N ALA A 107 -5.12 17.56 -19.22
CA ALA A 107 -5.83 17.91 -17.99
C ALA A 107 -4.86 18.23 -16.84
N ASN A 108 -3.76 17.47 -16.70
CA ASN A 108 -2.72 17.75 -15.70
C ASN A 108 -2.02 19.09 -15.94
N LEU A 109 -1.82 19.45 -17.21
CA LEU A 109 -1.17 20.71 -17.62
C LEU A 109 -2.14 21.91 -17.66
N GLY A 110 -3.45 21.68 -17.50
CA GLY A 110 -4.48 22.71 -17.67
C GLY A 110 -4.57 23.25 -19.10
N ASP A 111 -4.21 22.44 -20.10
CA ASP A 111 -4.12 22.86 -21.50
C ASP A 111 -5.46 22.68 -22.23
N ALA A 112 -6.29 23.73 -22.17
CA ALA A 112 -7.59 23.78 -22.84
C ALA A 112 -7.53 23.52 -24.36
N LYS A 113 -6.44 23.95 -25.03
CA LYS A 113 -6.30 23.76 -26.48
C LYS A 113 -6.05 22.30 -26.80
N ALA A 114 -5.18 21.64 -26.04
CA ALA A 114 -4.93 20.22 -26.18
C ALA A 114 -6.15 19.36 -25.84
N LEU A 115 -6.87 19.71 -24.77
CA LEU A 115 -8.13 19.05 -24.42
C LEU A 115 -9.15 19.11 -25.57
N LYS A 116 -9.27 20.24 -26.26
CA LYS A 116 -10.13 20.38 -27.45
C LYS A 116 -9.71 19.47 -28.61
N VAL A 117 -8.41 19.22 -28.79
CA VAL A 117 -7.89 18.36 -29.86
C VAL A 117 -8.08 16.88 -29.50
N PHE A 118 -7.76 16.49 -28.27
CA PHE A 118 -7.77 15.09 -27.84
C PHE A 118 -9.15 14.57 -27.47
N ARG A 119 -10.09 15.44 -27.06
CA ARG A 119 -11.46 15.04 -26.72
C ARG A 119 -12.41 14.96 -27.93
N LYS A 120 -11.93 14.95 -29.17
CA LYS A 120 -12.81 14.78 -30.34
C LYS A 120 -13.51 13.41 -30.35
N GLY A 121 -14.67 13.32 -31.00
CA GLY A 121 -15.46 12.08 -31.07
C GLY A 121 -16.27 11.83 -29.79
N LYS A 122 -16.16 10.64 -29.20
CA LYS A 122 -16.98 10.24 -28.03
C LYS A 122 -16.70 11.07 -26.77
N PHE A 123 -15.51 11.64 -26.60
CA PHE A 123 -15.15 12.51 -25.47
C PHE A 123 -15.64 13.96 -25.60
N ALA A 124 -16.17 14.36 -26.76
CA ALA A 124 -16.71 15.70 -26.95
C ALA A 124 -18.00 15.90 -26.14
N GLN A 125 -18.65 14.79 -25.79
CA GLN A 125 -19.83 14.76 -24.94
C GLN A 125 -19.47 14.78 -23.44
N ALA A 126 -18.22 14.49 -23.07
CA ALA A 126 -17.77 14.56 -21.69
C ALA A 126 -17.80 16.02 -21.23
N ARG A 127 -18.48 16.33 -20.15
CA ARG A 127 -18.49 17.68 -19.60
C ARG A 127 -17.41 17.87 -18.53
N PHE A 128 -17.14 16.83 -17.77
CA PHE A 128 -16.10 16.83 -16.76
C PHE A 128 -15.18 15.62 -16.91
N LEU A 129 -13.92 15.84 -16.55
CA LEU A 129 -12.93 14.78 -16.35
C LEU A 129 -12.76 14.60 -14.84
N VAL A 130 -12.78 13.37 -14.36
CA VAL A 130 -12.63 13.06 -12.93
C VAL A 130 -11.37 12.23 -12.75
N ARG A 131 -10.52 12.60 -11.80
CA ARG A 131 -9.29 11.88 -11.48
C ARG A 131 -9.25 11.51 -10.00
N PHE A 132 -8.75 10.32 -9.71
CA PHE A 132 -8.58 9.79 -8.35
C PHE A 132 -7.10 9.50 -8.08
N ASP A 133 -6.42 10.38 -7.36
CA ASP A 133 -5.00 10.31 -7.06
C ASP A 133 -4.77 9.73 -5.66
N VAL A 134 -3.89 8.72 -5.52
CA VAL A 134 -3.47 8.22 -4.21
C VAL A 134 -2.46 9.21 -3.62
N ALA A 135 -2.94 9.99 -2.64
CA ALA A 135 -2.17 11.02 -1.96
C ALA A 135 -1.25 10.43 -0.88
N LYS A 136 -1.64 9.32 -0.26
CA LYS A 136 -0.85 8.62 0.78
C LYS A 136 -1.28 7.16 0.86
N ALA A 137 -0.33 6.23 1.01
CA ALA A 137 -0.62 4.85 1.40
C ALA A 137 0.57 4.24 2.15
N GLU A 138 0.52 4.30 3.48
CA GLU A 138 1.58 3.88 4.37
C GLU A 138 1.09 2.79 5.33
N ARG A 139 1.92 1.76 5.51
CA ARG A 139 1.71 0.77 6.56
C ARG A 139 2.15 1.37 7.89
N LEU A 140 1.24 1.37 8.87
CA LEU A 140 1.56 1.72 10.24
C LEU A 140 2.11 0.48 10.93
N ASP A 141 3.41 0.48 11.23
CA ASP A 141 4.03 -0.57 12.02
C ASP A 141 3.80 -0.25 13.49
N ILE A 142 2.91 -1.02 14.15
CA ILE A 142 2.72 -0.88 15.59
C ILE A 142 3.98 -1.46 16.25
N GLN A 143 4.95 -0.58 16.51
CA GLN A 143 6.09 -0.85 17.37
C GLN A 143 5.57 -1.49 18.66
N ARG A 144 6.07 -2.70 18.95
CA ARG A 144 5.89 -3.36 20.24
C ARG A 144 6.41 -2.43 21.34
N LYS A 145 5.51 -1.70 21.98
CA LYS A 145 5.65 -1.24 23.35
C LYS A 145 4.56 -1.94 24.12
N ASP A 146 5.00 -2.90 24.93
CA ASP A 146 4.36 -3.51 26.08
C ASP A 146 2.83 -3.72 25.99
N PHE A 147 2.49 -5.00 25.95
CA PHE A 147 1.14 -5.55 25.92
C PHE A 147 0.30 -5.03 27.09
N ASP A 148 -0.43 -3.93 26.89
CA ASP A 148 -1.58 -3.57 27.73
C ASP A 148 -2.84 -3.84 26.91
N GLY A 149 -3.56 -4.91 27.28
CA GLY A 149 -4.58 -5.61 26.50
C GLY A 149 -5.89 -4.86 26.25
N THR A 150 -5.85 -3.53 26.16
CA THR A 150 -7.04 -2.66 26.12
C THR A 150 -7.14 -1.85 24.81
N LEU A 151 -6.04 -1.69 24.07
CA LEU A 151 -5.96 -0.72 22.95
C LEU A 151 -6.27 -1.28 21.55
N LEU A 152 -6.40 -2.61 21.40
CA LEU A 152 -6.81 -3.22 20.13
C LEU A 152 -8.33 -3.20 19.88
N GLY A 153 -9.13 -2.74 20.85
CA GLY A 153 -10.59 -2.67 20.74
C GLY A 153 -11.16 -1.34 20.21
N ILE A 154 -10.34 -0.30 20.06
CA ILE A 154 -10.83 1.08 19.84
C ILE A 154 -10.60 1.59 18.40
N LEU A 155 -9.81 0.89 17.58
CA LEU A 155 -9.46 1.36 16.23
C LEU A 155 -10.35 0.82 15.10
N VAL A 156 -11.54 0.31 15.43
CA VAL A 156 -12.55 -0.05 14.42
C VAL A 156 -13.82 0.74 14.70
N GLY A 157 -14.11 1.74 13.86
CA GLY A 157 -15.38 2.48 13.82
C GLY A 157 -15.35 3.83 14.52
N GLY A 158 -15.52 4.92 13.77
CA GLY A 158 -15.65 6.26 14.32
C GLY A 158 -16.95 6.51 15.11
N VAL A 159 -16.91 7.60 15.89
CA VAL A 159 -18.01 8.34 16.57
C VAL A 159 -18.25 8.02 18.08
N VAL A 160 -17.76 8.95 18.91
CA VAL A 160 -18.31 9.57 20.15
C VAL A 160 -19.15 8.71 21.12
N ALA A 161 -18.70 8.62 22.38
CA ALA A 161 -19.42 9.01 23.63
C ALA A 161 -18.89 8.22 24.84
N GLY A 162 -18.71 8.92 25.97
CA GLY A 162 -17.89 8.48 27.11
C GLY A 162 -18.28 7.16 27.76
N VAL A 163 -17.27 6.49 28.32
CA VAL A 163 -17.44 5.53 29.41
C VAL A 163 -16.35 5.79 30.45
N THR A 164 -16.84 5.90 31.67
CA THR A 164 -16.25 6.33 32.92
C THR A 164 -15.27 5.33 33.54
N GLN A 165 -14.46 5.86 34.45
CA GLN A 165 -13.69 5.17 35.49
C GLN A 165 -14.45 3.98 36.11
N ASP A 166 -13.81 2.82 36.30
CA ASP A 166 -13.36 2.40 37.63
C ASP A 166 -12.52 1.09 37.66
N SER A 167 -11.65 1.08 38.66
CA SER A 167 -10.76 0.06 39.26
C SER A 167 -10.84 -1.44 38.89
N GLY A 168 -9.66 -2.06 38.80
CA GLY A 168 -9.33 -3.14 39.76
C GLY A 168 -8.78 -4.47 39.22
N VAL A 169 -7.48 -4.68 39.50
CA VAL A 169 -6.86 -5.96 39.95
C VAL A 169 -6.55 -7.05 38.91
N GLY A 170 -5.28 -7.46 38.86
CA GLY A 170 -4.95 -8.89 38.69
C GLY A 170 -3.69 -9.22 37.89
N THR A 171 -2.52 -8.99 38.47
CA THR A 171 -1.24 -9.57 38.03
C THR A 171 -1.25 -11.10 38.16
N ALA A 172 -0.94 -11.82 37.09
CA ALA A 172 -0.47 -13.20 37.15
C ALA A 172 0.51 -13.47 36.01
N ALA A 173 1.77 -13.64 36.40
CA ALA A 173 2.90 -13.98 35.55
C ALA A 173 2.72 -15.36 34.90
N GLY A 174 3.07 -15.44 33.61
CA GLY A 174 3.17 -16.68 32.87
C GLY A 174 3.91 -16.41 31.56
N THR A 175 5.24 -16.57 31.60
CA THR A 175 6.14 -16.57 30.43
C THR A 175 5.60 -17.49 29.34
N ALA A 176 5.06 -16.92 28.27
CA ALA A 176 4.74 -17.62 27.04
C ALA A 176 5.90 -17.43 26.06
N VAL A 177 6.65 -18.52 25.85
CA VAL A 177 7.62 -18.72 24.78
C VAL A 177 6.93 -18.44 23.44
N ALA A 178 7.35 -17.40 22.73
CA ALA A 178 6.82 -17.05 21.43
C ALA A 178 7.26 -18.08 20.38
N SER A 179 6.39 -19.08 20.13
CA SER A 179 6.50 -19.90 18.94
C SER A 179 6.12 -19.05 17.72
N ILE A 180 7.13 -18.67 16.93
CA ILE A 180 6.94 -18.18 15.56
C ILE A 180 6.30 -19.33 14.78
N LYS A 181 4.99 -19.26 14.60
CA LYS A 181 4.24 -20.10 13.67
C LYS A 181 3.40 -19.18 12.81
N SER A 182 3.65 -19.27 11.50
CA SER A 182 2.81 -18.80 10.38
C SER A 182 1.34 -18.62 10.77
N GLY A 183 0.81 -17.39 10.64
CA GLY A 183 -0.60 -17.08 10.87
C GLY A 183 -0.89 -15.61 10.66
N ASP A 184 -1.70 -15.30 9.63
CA ASP A 184 -2.40 -14.05 9.34
C ASP A 184 -1.69 -12.75 9.75
N GLU A 185 -0.88 -12.19 8.86
CA GLU A 185 -0.31 -10.86 9.05
C GLU A 185 -1.40 -9.81 8.82
N LYS A 186 -2.03 -9.37 9.92
CA LYS A 186 -2.89 -8.18 9.97
C LYS A 186 -1.99 -6.95 9.95
N SER A 187 -2.10 -6.14 8.91
CA SER A 187 -1.36 -4.89 8.75
C SER A 187 -2.31 -3.71 8.77
N THR A 188 -2.01 -2.69 9.57
CA THR A 188 -2.82 -1.45 9.57
C THR A 188 -2.23 -0.48 8.56
N TRP A 189 -3.08 0.11 7.73
CA TRP A 189 -2.73 1.02 6.65
C TRP A 189 -3.44 2.34 6.84
N LYS A 190 -2.70 3.45 6.76
CA LYS A 190 -3.29 4.77 6.61
C LYS A 190 -3.22 5.16 5.14
N ALA A 191 -4.37 5.36 4.52
CA ALA A 191 -4.49 5.65 3.10
C ALA A 191 -5.33 6.89 2.84
N GLY A 192 -4.92 7.66 1.84
CA GLY A 192 -5.54 8.90 1.43
C GLY A 192 -5.71 8.97 -0.08
N LEU A 193 -6.92 9.31 -0.54
CA LEU A 193 -7.27 9.48 -1.94
C LEU A 193 -7.78 10.91 -2.18
N ARG A 194 -7.16 11.59 -3.14
CA ARG A 194 -7.61 12.89 -3.62
C ARG A 194 -8.47 12.68 -4.86
N TYR A 195 -9.66 13.28 -4.90
CA TYR A 195 -10.41 13.41 -6.14
C TYR A 195 -10.23 14.80 -6.73
N THR A 196 -10.29 14.91 -8.05
CA THR A 196 -10.26 16.18 -8.77
C THR A 196 -11.25 16.11 -9.93
N VAL A 197 -12.17 17.07 -9.99
CA VAL A 197 -13.11 17.27 -11.09
C VAL A 197 -12.62 18.44 -11.90
N ILE A 198 -12.42 18.21 -13.19
CA ILE A 198 -11.84 19.16 -14.14
C ILE A 198 -12.90 19.44 -15.20
N ASP A 199 -13.18 20.71 -15.45
CA ASP A 199 -13.98 21.12 -16.58
C ASP A 199 -13.24 20.73 -17.86
N ALA A 200 -13.89 19.90 -18.67
CA ALA A 200 -13.20 19.22 -19.74
C ALA A 200 -12.79 20.19 -20.86
N ASP A 201 -13.50 21.32 -21.03
CA ASP A 201 -13.29 22.29 -22.10
C ASP A 201 -12.24 23.34 -21.73
N THR A 202 -12.22 23.77 -20.47
CA THR A 202 -11.29 24.78 -19.98
C THR A 202 -10.04 24.19 -19.33
N GLY A 203 -10.07 22.91 -18.95
CA GLY A 203 -9.01 22.27 -18.17
C GLY A 203 -8.92 22.80 -16.74
N GLN A 204 -9.87 23.62 -16.29
CA GLN A 204 -9.87 24.16 -14.94
C GLN A 204 -10.41 23.15 -13.94
N GLN A 205 -9.76 23.06 -12.78
CA GLN A 205 -10.27 22.31 -11.65
C GLN A 205 -11.50 23.02 -11.07
N VAL A 206 -12.65 22.35 -11.09
CA VAL A 206 -13.94 22.87 -10.59
C VAL A 206 -14.32 22.31 -9.22
N ALA A 207 -13.78 21.14 -8.85
CA ALA A 207 -13.92 20.59 -7.50
C ALA A 207 -12.72 19.69 -7.16
N ALA A 208 -12.37 19.61 -5.88
CA ALA A 208 -11.44 18.61 -5.37
C ALA A 208 -11.66 18.38 -3.87
N GLY A 209 -11.19 17.24 -3.39
CA GLY A 209 -11.21 16.89 -1.99
C GLY A 209 -10.23 15.77 -1.69
N LEU A 210 -9.97 15.53 -0.40
CA LEU A 210 -9.07 14.49 0.09
C LEU A 210 -9.82 13.62 1.09
N MET A 211 -9.93 12.34 0.79
CA MET A 211 -10.48 11.33 1.68
C MET A 211 -9.32 10.60 2.35
N GLU A 212 -9.28 10.56 3.67
CA GLU A 212 -8.30 9.78 4.42
C GLU A 212 -9.02 8.81 5.35
N ASP A 213 -8.53 7.57 5.41
CA ASP A 213 -9.03 6.58 6.35
C ASP A 213 -7.93 5.58 6.74
N THR A 214 -8.18 4.85 7.84
CA THR A 214 -7.29 3.82 8.37
C THR A 214 -7.94 2.45 8.22
N PHE A 215 -7.22 1.53 7.59
CA PHE A 215 -7.72 0.22 7.21
C PHE A 215 -6.90 -0.89 7.84
N VAL A 216 -7.56 -1.97 8.26
CA VAL A 216 -6.90 -3.19 8.71
C VAL A 216 -6.91 -4.20 7.56
N VAL A 217 -5.77 -4.31 6.86
CA VAL A 217 -5.59 -5.16 5.69
C VAL A 217 -5.00 -6.50 6.10
N HIS A 218 -5.60 -7.59 5.61
CA HIS A 218 -5.10 -8.95 5.81
C HIS A 218 -4.25 -9.37 4.60
N SER A 219 -2.99 -9.73 4.81
CA SER A 219 -2.16 -10.24 3.70
C SER A 219 -2.45 -11.72 3.46
N GLN A 220 -2.70 -12.10 2.19
CA GLN A 220 -2.81 -13.52 1.81
C GLN A 220 -1.43 -14.09 1.52
N LEU A 221 -1.06 -15.19 2.19
CA LEU A 221 0.00 -16.11 1.74
C LEU A 221 -0.66 -17.33 1.10
N LYS A 222 -0.41 -17.58 -0.19
CA LYS A 222 -0.70 -18.85 -0.86
C LYS A 222 0.21 -19.93 -0.23
N GLY A 223 -0.33 -20.65 0.74
CA GLY A 223 0.28 -21.81 1.38
C GLY A 223 -0.27 -23.12 0.82
N PHE A 224 0.62 -23.84 0.16
CA PHE A 224 0.58 -25.19 -0.43
C PHE A 224 -0.17 -26.29 0.36
N LEU A 225 -0.87 -27.18 -0.39
CA LEU A 225 -1.46 -28.48 -0.01
C LEU A 225 -2.62 -28.53 1.02
N GLY A 226 -3.85 -28.61 0.50
CA GLY A 226 -4.93 -29.49 0.99
C GLY A 226 -5.65 -29.12 2.30
N SER A 227 -6.95 -28.77 2.17
CA SER A 227 -7.94 -28.49 3.23
C SER A 227 -7.70 -27.19 4.00
N THR A 228 -8.64 -26.25 4.15
CA THR A 228 -10.10 -26.30 4.24
C THR A 228 -10.74 -25.14 3.46
N GLU A 229 -11.91 -25.40 2.87
CA GLU A 229 -12.86 -24.35 2.45
C GLU A 229 -13.29 -23.54 3.68
N GLU A 230 -12.66 -22.40 3.89
CA GLU A 230 -13.28 -21.29 4.63
C GLU A 230 -13.16 -20.06 3.75
N THR A 231 -14.29 -19.58 3.28
CA THR A 231 -14.45 -18.29 2.60
C THR A 231 -13.99 -17.17 3.56
N ARG A 232 -12.72 -16.76 3.45
CA ARG A 232 -12.11 -15.76 4.33
C ARG A 232 -12.29 -14.37 3.74
N THR A 233 -13.31 -13.67 4.20
CA THR A 233 -13.69 -12.31 3.80
C THR A 233 -12.90 -11.27 4.61
N GLY A 234 -11.59 -11.14 4.35
CA GLY A 234 -10.76 -10.07 4.91
C GLY A 234 -10.64 -8.90 3.94
N LEU A 235 -10.60 -7.67 4.45
CA LEU A 235 -10.37 -6.47 3.63
C LEU A 235 -8.98 -6.54 2.99
N THR A 236 -8.95 -6.66 1.66
CA THR A 236 -7.72 -6.62 0.86
C THR A 236 -7.33 -5.18 0.58
N MET A 237 -6.10 -4.97 0.14
CA MET A 237 -5.62 -3.64 -0.22
C MET A 237 -6.37 -3.05 -1.44
N ASP A 238 -6.87 -3.91 -2.33
CA ASP A 238 -7.75 -3.52 -3.44
C ASP A 238 -9.12 -3.08 -2.92
N THR A 239 -9.65 -3.76 -1.90
CA THR A 239 -10.91 -3.38 -1.24
C THR A 239 -10.79 -2.01 -0.55
N MET A 240 -9.64 -1.73 0.07
CA MET A 240 -9.31 -0.41 0.62
C MET A 240 -9.35 0.69 -0.45
N ALA A 241 -8.72 0.45 -1.61
CA ALA A 241 -8.70 1.39 -2.72
C ALA A 241 -10.12 1.68 -3.24
N ILE A 242 -10.93 0.64 -3.44
CA ILE A 242 -12.35 0.76 -3.83
C ILE A 242 -13.12 1.57 -2.78
N ARG A 243 -12.89 1.33 -1.48
CA ARG A 243 -13.60 2.06 -0.42
C ARG A 243 -13.31 3.56 -0.44
N LEU A 244 -12.06 3.94 -0.65
CA LEU A 244 -11.68 5.35 -0.77
C LEU A 244 -12.34 6.02 -1.99
N VAL A 245 -12.43 5.30 -3.12
CA VAL A 245 -13.17 5.77 -4.30
C VAL A 245 -14.65 5.96 -4.00
N GLN A 246 -15.28 5.02 -3.30
CA GLN A 246 -16.69 5.14 -2.89
C GLN A 246 -16.93 6.37 -2.03
N MET A 247 -16.05 6.64 -1.05
CA MET A 247 -16.13 7.84 -0.21
C MET A 247 -16.00 9.11 -1.04
N ALA A 248 -15.03 9.15 -1.96
CA ALA A 248 -14.84 10.29 -2.85
C ALA A 248 -16.06 10.53 -3.76
N VAL A 249 -16.62 9.48 -4.37
CA VAL A 249 -17.81 9.59 -5.20
C VAL A 249 -19.03 10.01 -4.38
N SER A 250 -19.17 9.51 -3.15
CA SER A 250 -20.23 9.91 -2.23
C SER A 250 -20.17 11.41 -1.92
N GLU A 251 -18.96 11.94 -1.69
CA GLU A 251 -18.78 13.37 -1.50
C GLU A 251 -19.08 14.19 -2.76
N ILE A 252 -18.63 13.73 -3.94
CA ILE A 252 -18.93 14.38 -5.22
C ILE A 252 -20.45 14.42 -5.46
N ASP A 253 -21.13 13.30 -5.27
CA ASP A 253 -22.57 13.17 -5.43
C ASP A 253 -23.33 14.09 -4.46
N ALA A 254 -22.93 14.13 -3.19
CA ALA A 254 -23.60 14.91 -2.16
C ALA A 254 -23.33 16.42 -2.24
N ARG A 255 -22.09 16.84 -2.54
CA ARG A 255 -21.67 18.25 -2.43
C ARG A 255 -21.54 18.98 -3.76
N HIS A 256 -21.22 18.27 -4.84
CA HIS A 256 -20.79 18.91 -6.09
C HIS A 256 -21.73 18.67 -7.26
N LYS A 257 -22.51 17.57 -7.25
CA LYS A 257 -23.35 17.17 -8.39
C LYS A 257 -24.32 18.26 -8.86
N GLU A 258 -24.97 18.95 -7.94
CA GLU A 258 -25.90 20.02 -8.28
C GLU A 258 -25.19 21.19 -8.98
N ALA A 259 -24.06 21.64 -8.44
CA ALA A 259 -23.25 22.69 -9.07
C ALA A 259 -22.73 22.26 -10.45
N LEU A 260 -22.32 20.99 -10.60
CA LEU A 260 -21.87 20.44 -11.87
C LEU A 260 -23.00 20.36 -12.91
N ASN A 261 -24.24 20.09 -12.49
CA ASN A 261 -25.43 20.13 -13.34
C ASN A 261 -25.77 21.55 -13.79
N GLN A 262 -25.61 22.54 -12.92
CA GLN A 262 -25.93 23.94 -13.20
C GLN A 262 -24.84 24.68 -14.00
N ALA A 263 -23.64 24.10 -14.15
CA ALA A 263 -22.58 24.76 -14.90
C ALA A 263 -23.04 25.12 -16.34
N PRO A 264 -22.64 26.26 -16.89
CA PRO A 264 -23.06 26.64 -18.24
C PRO A 264 -22.58 25.60 -19.26
N ALA A 265 -23.41 25.31 -20.27
CA ALA A 265 -22.99 24.50 -21.40
C ALA A 265 -21.86 25.21 -22.15
N PRO A 266 -20.85 24.49 -22.67
CA PRO A 266 -19.71 25.13 -23.32
C PRO A 266 -20.14 25.94 -24.54
N ALA A 267 -19.59 27.14 -24.66
CA ALA A 267 -19.79 27.96 -25.84
C ALA A 267 -19.16 27.26 -27.07
N PRO A 268 -19.82 27.26 -28.24
CA PRO A 268 -19.24 26.71 -29.45
C PRO A 268 -17.94 27.44 -29.78
N ALA A 269 -16.83 26.72 -29.71
CA ALA A 269 -15.50 27.31 -29.75
C ALA A 269 -15.15 27.79 -31.16
N LYS A 270 -15.10 29.12 -31.35
CA LYS A 270 -14.86 29.80 -32.63
C LYS A 270 -13.41 29.71 -33.14
N ASP A 271 -12.46 29.34 -32.29
CA ASP A 271 -11.04 29.33 -32.66
C ASP A 271 -10.57 28.00 -33.24
N ARG A 272 -9.90 28.09 -34.39
CA ARG A 272 -9.27 26.98 -35.10
C ARG A 272 -7.94 26.65 -34.41
N VAL A 273 -7.87 25.51 -33.73
CA VAL A 273 -6.64 25.03 -33.07
C VAL A 273 -5.75 24.33 -34.09
N ASP A 274 -4.44 24.58 -34.07
CA ASP A 274 -3.47 23.84 -34.87
C ASP A 274 -3.23 22.46 -34.25
N GLU A 275 -3.97 21.47 -34.75
CA GLU A 275 -3.98 20.09 -34.23
C GLU A 275 -2.63 19.39 -34.40
N ALA A 276 -1.90 19.70 -35.48
CA ALA A 276 -0.61 19.07 -35.77
C ALA A 276 0.48 19.57 -34.80
N ALA A 277 0.47 20.88 -34.50
CA ALA A 277 1.38 21.46 -33.52
C ALA A 277 1.13 20.90 -32.11
N VAL A 278 -0.13 20.78 -31.69
CA VAL A 278 -0.51 20.20 -30.39
C VAL A 278 -0.05 18.75 -30.27
N ARG A 279 -0.32 17.89 -31.27
CA ARG A 279 0.11 16.49 -31.23
C ARG A 279 1.62 16.35 -31.09
N LYS A 280 2.38 17.10 -31.89
CA LYS A 280 3.85 17.10 -31.85
C LYS A 280 4.43 17.51 -30.49
N GLN A 281 3.81 18.50 -29.83
CA GLN A 281 4.22 18.92 -28.49
C GLN A 281 4.04 17.79 -27.46
N TYR A 282 2.92 17.07 -27.52
CA TYR A 282 2.61 15.99 -26.58
C TYR A 282 3.45 14.74 -26.83
N ASP A 283 3.77 14.42 -28.09
CA ASP A 283 4.71 13.36 -28.43
C ASP A 283 6.10 13.62 -27.82
N ALA A 284 6.57 14.87 -27.86
CA ALA A 284 7.85 15.25 -27.24
C ALA A 284 7.83 15.10 -25.71
N ILE A 285 6.72 15.47 -25.05
CA ILE A 285 6.57 15.30 -23.60
C ILE A 285 6.56 13.81 -23.24
N LYS A 286 5.85 12.96 -24.00
CA LYS A 286 5.83 11.50 -23.79
C LYS A 286 7.22 10.90 -23.92
N GLU A 287 7.99 11.32 -24.93
CA GLU A 287 9.35 10.87 -25.15
C GLU A 287 10.26 11.22 -23.96
N GLN A 288 10.13 12.44 -23.44
CA GLN A 288 10.89 12.88 -22.27
C GLN A 288 10.51 12.05 -21.02
N GLN A 289 9.22 11.86 -20.75
CA GLN A 289 8.76 11.05 -19.61
C GLN A 289 9.15 9.58 -19.75
N ARG A 290 9.23 9.04 -20.97
CA ARG A 290 9.73 7.67 -21.19
C ARG A 290 11.20 7.58 -20.79
N LYS A 291 12.03 8.53 -21.23
CA LYS A 291 13.45 8.58 -20.86
C LYS A 291 13.65 8.73 -19.36
N GLU A 292 12.88 9.60 -18.71
CA GLU A 292 12.92 9.78 -17.25
C GLU A 292 12.49 8.51 -16.51
N ARG A 293 11.47 7.79 -16.99
CA ARG A 293 11.03 6.51 -16.41
C ARG A 293 12.05 5.41 -16.61
N GLU A 294 12.65 5.30 -17.78
CA GLU A 294 13.74 4.35 -18.06
C GLU A 294 14.95 4.62 -17.17
N GLU A 295 15.30 5.90 -16.97
CA GLU A 295 16.36 6.29 -16.06
C GLU A 295 16.01 5.98 -14.60
N ALA A 296 14.80 6.30 -14.15
CA ALA A 296 14.35 5.98 -12.79
C ALA A 296 14.31 4.46 -12.56
N ALA A 297 13.83 3.68 -13.52
CA ALA A 297 13.83 2.21 -13.45
C ALA A 297 15.26 1.65 -13.43
N ARG A 298 16.17 2.24 -14.19
CA ARG A 298 17.60 1.89 -14.17
C ARG A 298 18.23 2.19 -12.81
N LEU A 299 17.87 3.31 -12.16
CA LEU A 299 18.38 3.68 -10.84
C LEU A 299 17.81 2.78 -9.74
N ALA A 300 16.54 2.39 -9.84
CA ALA A 300 15.83 1.58 -8.85
C ALA A 300 15.99 0.05 -9.03
N ARG A 301 16.73 -0.42 -10.05
CA ARG A 301 16.81 -1.86 -10.40
C ARG A 301 17.32 -2.75 -9.26
N PHE A 302 18.12 -2.19 -8.35
CA PHE A 302 18.68 -2.87 -7.19
C PHE A 302 17.93 -2.57 -5.88
N ASP A 303 16.90 -1.72 -5.91
CA ASP A 303 16.16 -1.37 -4.70
C ASP A 303 15.44 -2.60 -4.14
N GLY A 304 15.37 -2.66 -2.81
CA GLY A 304 14.65 -3.69 -2.08
C GLY A 304 15.40 -4.25 -0.89
N THR A 305 14.75 -5.19 -0.20
CA THR A 305 15.32 -5.89 0.95
C THR A 305 15.79 -7.27 0.53
N TYR A 306 17.06 -7.57 0.78
CA TYR A 306 17.65 -8.88 0.52
C TYR A 306 17.92 -9.57 1.85
N ILE A 307 17.55 -10.84 1.93
CA ILE A 307 17.72 -11.66 3.13
C ILE A 307 18.47 -12.93 2.75
N GLY A 308 19.40 -13.33 3.60
CA GLY A 308 20.13 -14.57 3.42
C GLY A 308 21.04 -14.90 4.58
N GLU A 309 22.16 -15.54 4.28
CA GLU A 309 23.07 -16.11 5.25
C GLU A 309 24.52 -15.70 4.97
N PHE A 310 25.31 -15.60 6.03
CA PHE A 310 26.75 -15.45 5.95
C PHE A 310 27.44 -16.66 6.58
N ALA A 311 28.59 -17.04 6.06
CA ALA A 311 29.41 -18.15 6.50
C ALA A 311 30.90 -17.81 6.44
N GLY A 312 31.74 -18.57 7.14
CA GLY A 312 33.17 -18.31 7.32
C GLY A 312 33.60 -18.87 8.67
N GLY A 313 34.42 -18.12 9.41
CA GLY A 313 34.73 -18.48 10.80
C GLY A 313 33.57 -18.31 11.78
N THR A 314 32.52 -17.57 11.39
CA THR A 314 31.19 -17.64 12.03
C THR A 314 30.08 -17.72 10.97
N LYS A 315 28.90 -18.18 11.37
CA LYS A 315 27.72 -18.34 10.52
C LYS A 315 26.53 -17.61 11.11
N GLY A 316 25.67 -17.07 10.27
CA GLY A 316 24.46 -16.38 10.70
C GLY A 316 23.62 -15.85 9.57
N LYS A 317 22.70 -14.95 9.89
CA LYS A 317 21.79 -14.30 8.95
C LYS A 317 22.27 -12.92 8.58
N VAL A 318 22.07 -12.55 7.31
CA VAL A 318 22.27 -11.20 6.81
C VAL A 318 20.96 -10.65 6.27
N ARG A 319 20.67 -9.39 6.56
CA ARG A 319 19.61 -8.60 5.94
C ARG A 319 20.25 -7.33 5.41
N LEU A 320 19.93 -6.94 4.18
CA LEU A 320 20.34 -5.66 3.62
C LEU A 320 19.16 -5.00 2.93
N THR A 321 19.11 -3.68 2.97
CA THR A 321 18.12 -2.84 2.31
C THR A 321 18.87 -1.87 1.41
N VAL A 322 18.47 -1.84 0.15
CA VAL A 322 18.99 -0.91 -0.86
C VAL A 322 17.90 0.10 -1.17
N ASP A 323 18.26 1.37 -1.08
CA ASP A 323 17.40 2.51 -1.46
C ASP A 323 18.25 3.51 -2.26
N GLY A 324 18.12 3.44 -3.59
CA GLY A 324 18.91 4.23 -4.53
C GLY A 324 20.40 3.94 -4.42
N LYS A 325 21.16 4.88 -3.86
CA LYS A 325 22.61 4.74 -3.62
C LYS A 325 22.93 4.24 -2.21
N GLY A 326 21.97 4.23 -1.30
CA GLY A 326 22.19 3.81 0.08
C GLY A 326 22.14 2.30 0.21
N VAL A 327 23.10 1.74 0.94
CA VAL A 327 23.06 0.35 1.41
C VAL A 327 23.09 0.37 2.93
N GLU A 328 22.11 -0.25 3.55
CA GLU A 328 22.10 -0.51 4.98
C GLU A 328 21.87 -2.00 5.21
N GLY A 329 22.55 -2.60 6.18
CA GLY A 329 22.24 -3.96 6.54
C GLY A 329 22.63 -4.35 7.95
N GLU A 330 22.19 -5.53 8.32
CA GLU A 330 22.32 -6.13 9.64
C GLU A 330 22.82 -7.57 9.49
N VAL A 331 23.69 -7.97 10.40
CA VAL A 331 24.13 -9.36 10.56
C VAL A 331 23.80 -9.83 11.97
N SER A 332 23.35 -11.08 12.09
CA SER A 332 23.09 -11.68 13.40
C SER A 332 23.30 -13.19 13.42
N ASN A 333 23.60 -13.76 14.58
CA ASN A 333 23.65 -15.21 14.76
C ASN A 333 23.04 -15.68 16.10
N THR A 334 23.00 -16.99 16.31
CA THR A 334 22.47 -17.62 17.54
C THR A 334 23.34 -17.42 18.77
N ASP A 335 24.62 -17.08 18.58
CA ASP A 335 25.60 -16.89 19.65
C ASP A 335 25.59 -15.45 20.20
N GLY A 336 24.63 -14.64 19.76
CA GLY A 336 24.45 -13.26 20.20
C GLY A 336 25.35 -12.25 19.47
N LEU A 337 25.87 -12.60 18.29
CA LEU A 337 26.48 -11.63 17.38
C LEU A 337 25.39 -10.75 16.78
N HIS A 338 25.58 -9.44 16.85
CA HIS A 338 24.75 -8.45 16.17
C HIS A 338 25.64 -7.34 15.60
N GLY A 339 25.48 -7.02 14.33
CA GLY A 339 26.21 -5.93 13.68
C GLY A 339 25.36 -5.21 12.65
N ARG A 340 25.66 -3.94 12.42
CA ARG A 340 25.05 -3.10 11.39
C ARG A 340 26.13 -2.58 10.46
N PHE A 341 25.82 -2.52 9.17
CA PHE A 341 26.68 -1.93 8.17
C PHE A 341 25.93 -0.90 7.33
N ILE A 342 26.63 0.15 6.93
CA ILE A 342 26.12 1.22 6.09
C ILE A 342 27.18 1.52 5.03
N GLY A 343 26.75 1.72 3.79
CA GLY A 343 27.63 2.09 2.69
C GLY A 343 26.88 2.62 1.49
N THR A 344 27.62 2.72 0.39
CA THR A 344 27.14 3.32 -0.86
C THR A 344 27.21 2.29 -1.99
N LEU A 345 26.11 2.17 -2.74
CA LEU A 345 26.01 1.34 -3.93
C LEU A 345 26.47 2.11 -5.17
N ASP A 346 27.37 1.49 -5.94
CA ASP A 346 27.56 1.87 -7.34
C ASP A 346 26.40 1.29 -8.17
N GLN A 347 25.49 2.17 -8.58
CA GLN A 347 24.30 1.78 -9.35
C GLN A 347 24.62 1.30 -10.77
N GLN A 348 25.84 1.52 -11.30
CA GLN A 348 26.23 1.03 -12.63
C GLN A 348 26.63 -0.44 -12.57
N THR A 349 27.44 -0.79 -11.57
CA THR A 349 28.05 -2.13 -11.43
C THR A 349 27.30 -3.03 -10.44
N GLY A 350 26.46 -2.46 -9.58
CA GLY A 350 25.80 -3.16 -8.49
C GLY A 350 26.73 -3.46 -7.30
N THR A 351 27.93 -2.87 -7.25
CA THR A 351 28.93 -3.14 -6.20
C THR A 351 28.82 -2.16 -5.04
N PHE A 352 29.04 -2.64 -3.82
CA PHE A 352 29.14 -1.78 -2.65
C PHE A 352 30.23 -2.25 -1.69
N ASP A 353 30.74 -1.30 -0.92
CA ASP A 353 31.58 -1.50 0.24
C ASP A 353 30.97 -0.75 1.42
N SER A 354 30.99 -1.36 2.60
CA SER A 354 30.34 -0.83 3.81
C SER A 354 31.19 -1.10 5.04
N GLU A 355 31.14 -0.17 5.99
CA GLU A 355 31.75 -0.37 7.30
C GLU A 355 30.80 -1.17 8.19
N LEU A 356 31.30 -2.24 8.80
CA LEU A 356 30.56 -3.09 9.71
C LEU A 356 30.93 -2.75 11.16
N ASN A 357 29.94 -2.49 12.00
CA ASN A 357 30.14 -2.25 13.42
C ASN A 357 29.14 -3.09 14.22
N GLY A 358 29.59 -3.75 15.28
CA GLY A 358 28.71 -4.63 16.04
C GLY A 358 29.27 -5.08 17.39
N LYS A 359 28.55 -6.01 18.02
CA LYS A 359 28.93 -6.66 19.28
C LYS A 359 28.65 -8.17 19.23
N ILE A 360 29.47 -8.93 19.95
CA ILE A 360 29.20 -10.31 20.32
C ILE A 360 29.41 -10.44 21.83
N ALA A 361 28.37 -10.85 22.56
CA ALA A 361 28.34 -10.76 24.02
C ALA A 361 28.76 -9.36 24.53
N PHE A 362 29.90 -9.24 25.20
CA PHE A 362 30.44 -7.97 25.73
C PHE A 362 31.56 -7.35 24.87
N ILE A 363 31.96 -7.99 23.77
CA ILE A 363 33.06 -7.55 22.90
C ILE A 363 32.50 -6.76 21.72
N THR A 364 33.05 -5.57 21.46
CA THR A 364 32.72 -4.78 20.26
C THR A 364 33.64 -5.18 19.11
N PHE A 365 33.11 -5.20 17.89
CA PHE A 365 33.89 -5.45 16.69
C PHE A 365 33.65 -4.41 15.61
N LYS A 366 34.66 -4.28 14.76
CA LYS A 366 34.63 -3.46 13.54
C LYS A 366 35.02 -4.30 12.34
N GLY A 367 34.65 -3.88 11.16
CA GLY A 367 34.85 -4.69 9.97
C GLY A 367 34.40 -4.01 8.70
N SER A 368 34.30 -4.83 7.66
CA SER A 368 33.73 -4.42 6.38
C SER A 368 32.80 -5.50 5.84
N VAL A 369 31.78 -5.08 5.13
CA VAL A 369 30.95 -5.92 4.27
C VAL A 369 31.05 -5.34 2.87
N SER A 370 31.39 -6.18 1.90
CA SER A 370 31.39 -5.81 0.49
C SER A 370 30.61 -6.82 -0.31
N GLY A 371 30.08 -6.43 -1.46
CA GLY A 371 29.40 -7.36 -2.34
C GLY A 371 28.87 -6.75 -3.61
N THR A 372 28.16 -7.60 -4.35
CA THR A 372 27.54 -7.27 -5.64
C THR A 372 26.08 -7.69 -5.62
N LEU A 373 25.22 -6.79 -6.10
CA LEU A 373 23.81 -7.01 -6.36
C LEU A 373 23.63 -7.31 -7.85
N SER A 374 22.89 -8.37 -8.15
CA SER A 374 22.56 -8.77 -9.51
C SER A 374 21.12 -8.42 -9.85
N GLU A 375 20.86 -8.18 -11.14
CA GLU A 375 19.53 -7.78 -11.64
C GLU A 375 18.47 -8.88 -11.44
N ASP A 376 18.89 -10.13 -11.29
CA ASP A 376 18.03 -11.28 -10.97
C ASP A 376 17.55 -11.30 -9.51
N GLY A 377 17.91 -10.28 -8.72
CA GLY A 377 17.53 -10.17 -7.31
C GLY A 377 18.41 -11.01 -6.38
N THR A 378 19.55 -11.51 -6.85
CA THR A 378 20.56 -12.14 -5.98
C THR A 378 21.60 -11.12 -5.50
N ALA A 379 22.16 -11.35 -4.33
CA ALA A 379 23.23 -10.56 -3.76
C ALA A 379 24.25 -11.49 -3.11
N GLN A 380 25.54 -11.21 -3.28
CA GLN A 380 26.60 -12.00 -2.68
C GLN A 380 27.84 -11.15 -2.42
N GLY A 381 28.68 -11.58 -1.50
CA GLY A 381 29.90 -10.85 -1.23
C GLY A 381 30.74 -11.44 -0.12
N ALA A 382 31.62 -10.61 0.41
CA ALA A 382 32.55 -10.95 1.47
C ALA A 382 32.30 -10.09 2.71
N TRP A 383 32.69 -10.63 3.87
CA TRP A 383 32.72 -9.87 5.11
C TRP A 383 34.03 -10.12 5.83
N ARG A 384 34.45 -9.13 6.61
CA ARG A 384 35.61 -9.20 7.49
C ARG A 384 35.27 -8.50 8.80
N ALA A 385 35.63 -9.09 9.93
CA ALA A 385 35.46 -8.48 11.24
C ALA A 385 36.73 -8.68 12.10
N SER A 386 37.02 -7.69 12.92
CA SER A 386 38.08 -7.70 13.93
C SER A 386 37.56 -7.18 15.27
N GLY A 387 37.97 -7.84 16.35
CA GLY A 387 37.54 -7.49 17.72
C GLY A 387 37.77 -8.59 18.75
N TRP A 388 37.65 -9.85 18.34
CA TRP A 388 37.98 -11.05 19.15
C TRP A 388 38.88 -12.05 18.39
N GLY A 389 39.36 -11.64 17.23
CA GLY A 389 40.03 -12.45 16.21
C GLY A 389 39.87 -11.76 14.85
N THR A 390 40.66 -12.12 13.83
CA THR A 390 40.39 -11.68 12.45
C THR A 390 39.55 -12.74 11.79
N GLU A 391 38.26 -12.46 11.67
CA GLU A 391 37.29 -13.34 11.04
C GLU A 391 36.94 -12.83 9.65
N GLN A 392 36.77 -13.74 8.71
CA GLN A 392 36.35 -13.40 7.36
C GLN A 392 35.51 -14.53 6.76
N GLY A 393 34.71 -14.18 5.77
CA GLY A 393 33.84 -15.13 5.12
C GLY A 393 33.08 -14.55 3.94
N ALA A 394 32.10 -15.32 3.47
CA ALA A 394 31.22 -14.96 2.37
C ALA A 394 29.77 -14.88 2.84
N TRP A 395 28.96 -14.17 2.10
CA TRP A 395 27.52 -14.09 2.33
C TRP A 395 26.77 -14.14 1.01
N ALA A 396 25.53 -14.62 1.07
CA ALA A 396 24.62 -14.65 -0.06
C ALA A 396 23.20 -14.36 0.42
N ALA A 397 22.44 -13.58 -0.36
CA ALA A 397 21.08 -13.16 -0.07
C ALA A 397 20.23 -13.08 -1.34
N LYS A 398 18.91 -13.12 -1.15
CA LYS A 398 17.92 -12.92 -2.23
C LYS A 398 16.93 -11.83 -1.85
N ARG A 399 16.56 -11.01 -2.83
CA ARG A 399 15.50 -10.00 -2.73
C ARG A 399 14.18 -10.69 -2.37
N GLN A 400 13.48 -10.13 -1.39
CA GLN A 400 12.17 -10.61 -0.92
C GLN A 400 11.02 -9.96 -1.67
#